data_AF-A0A933UEC5-F1
#
_entry.id   AF-A0A933UEC5-F1
#
_cell.length_a   1.000
_cell.length_b   1.000
_cell.length_c   1.000
_cell.angle_alpha   90.00
_cell.angle_beta   90.00
_cell.angle_gamma   90.00
#
_symmetry.space_group_name_H-M   'P 1'
#
loop_
_entity.id
_entity.type
_entity.pdbx_description
1 polymer ?
#
loop_
_entity_poly.entity_id
_entity_poly.type
_entity_poly.pdbx_seq_one_letter_code
_entity_poly.pdbx_strand_id
1 'polypeptide(L)'
;MFVGSEVLTFPSYFRRERKEQPSHPSVLVTYRFDGPADDIYATLVVRLHHTVAFQSTDRWKSAADFKTQIGTKLGFTLTREAEGSSRLEVYFEPDVDGNSRVLFLRYVHDHLMQHAQNVARLRRYFCGDKKCDAFGQAFGDQAKIAKALAPGGRGKVFCPDCGKPILLRDVIEEKFESPAVKEQVREMQTGGD
;
A
#
# COMPACT_ATOMS: atom_id res chain seq x y z
N MET A 1 39.04 7.39 7.30
CA MET A 1 38.87 7.01 5.89
C MET A 1 37.57 6.23 5.81
N PHE A 2 36.46 6.90 5.51
CA PHE A 2 35.14 6.27 5.39
C PHE A 2 34.98 5.82 3.95
N VAL A 3 35.00 4.51 3.70
CA VAL A 3 34.61 3.95 2.40
C VAL A 3 33.08 3.86 2.41
N GLY A 4 32.42 4.85 1.83
CA GLY A 4 31.02 4.76 1.50
C GLY A 4 30.86 3.69 0.42
N SER A 5 30.33 2.53 0.78
CA SER A 5 29.94 1.51 -0.20
C SER A 5 28.67 1.98 -0.90
N GLU A 6 28.80 2.62 -2.06
CA GLU A 6 27.69 2.80 -2.99
C GLU A 6 27.23 1.42 -3.48
N VAL A 7 26.20 0.88 -2.85
CA VAL A 7 25.56 -0.35 -3.29
C VAL A 7 24.59 -0.01 -4.40
N LEU A 8 25.06 -0.18 -5.64
CA LEU A 8 24.24 -0.10 -6.84
C LEU A 8 23.25 -1.28 -6.84
N THR A 9 22.02 -1.03 -6.41
CA THR A 9 20.95 -2.03 -6.47
C THR A 9 20.32 -1.97 -7.85
N PHE A 10 20.44 -3.04 -8.64
CA PHE A 10 19.66 -3.23 -9.87
C PHE A 10 18.41 -4.08 -9.58
N PRO A 11 17.20 -3.49 -9.54
CA PRO A 11 16.01 -4.24 -9.17
C PRO A 11 15.59 -5.30 -10.21
N SER A 12 16.03 -5.13 -11.45
CA SER A 12 15.83 -6.10 -12.54
C SER A 12 16.51 -7.47 -12.31
N TYR A 13 17.41 -7.57 -11.32
CA TYR A 13 18.13 -8.80 -10.99
C TYR A 13 17.59 -9.56 -9.76
N PHE A 14 16.46 -9.15 -9.17
CA PHE A 14 15.85 -9.92 -8.10
C PHE A 14 15.26 -11.25 -8.62
N ARG A 15 16.10 -12.30 -8.63
CA ARG A 15 15.73 -13.66 -9.05
C ARG A 15 15.06 -14.51 -7.97
N ARG A 16 14.97 -14.01 -6.72
CA ARG A 16 14.34 -14.75 -5.62
C ARG A 16 12.83 -14.60 -5.70
N GLU A 17 12.16 -15.72 -5.92
CA GLU A 17 10.73 -15.84 -5.66
C GLU A 17 10.49 -15.82 -4.15
N ARG A 18 9.45 -15.11 -3.72
CA ARG A 18 9.02 -15.12 -2.32
C ARG A 18 8.35 -16.47 -2.06
N LYS A 19 8.85 -17.24 -1.10
CA LYS A 19 8.12 -18.41 -0.59
C LYS A 19 6.79 -17.91 0.00
N GLU A 20 5.69 -18.60 -0.30
CA GLU A 20 4.36 -18.27 0.25
C GLU A 20 4.48 -18.09 1.77
N GLN A 21 4.15 -16.89 2.25
CA GLN A 21 4.06 -16.64 3.67
C GLN A 21 2.64 -17.02 4.12
N PRO A 22 2.49 -17.82 5.18
CA PRO A 22 1.18 -18.33 5.64
C PRO A 22 0.23 -17.25 6.19
N SER A 23 0.63 -15.98 6.16
CA SER A 23 -0.13 -14.84 6.65
C SER A 23 0.43 -13.57 6.00
N HIS A 24 -0.16 -13.11 4.89
CA HIS A 24 0.01 -11.71 4.52
C HIS A 24 -0.89 -10.90 5.45
N PRO A 25 -0.36 -9.87 6.14
CA PRO A 25 -1.19 -9.09 7.01
C PRO A 25 -2.20 -8.29 6.16
N SER A 26 -3.33 -7.88 6.77
CA SER A 26 -4.52 -7.41 6.05
C SER A 26 -4.20 -6.42 4.93
N VAL A 27 -4.38 -6.84 3.68
CA VAL A 27 -4.16 -5.97 2.53
C VAL A 27 -5.18 -4.84 2.57
N LEU A 28 -4.68 -3.62 2.67
CA LEU A 28 -5.49 -2.45 2.95
C LEU A 28 -5.94 -1.75 1.66
N VAL A 29 -5.05 -1.73 0.66
CA VAL A 29 -5.26 -1.10 -0.63
C VAL A 29 -4.69 -1.98 -1.73
N THR A 30 -5.45 -2.09 -2.81
CA THR A 30 -5.01 -2.69 -4.07
C THR A 30 -5.03 -1.62 -5.15
N TYR A 31 -3.94 -1.49 -5.89
CA TYR A 31 -3.88 -0.69 -7.11
C TYR A 31 -3.96 -1.60 -8.32
N ARG A 32 -4.73 -1.19 -9.33
CA ARG A 32 -4.66 -1.73 -10.68
C ARG A 32 -4.16 -0.61 -11.59
N PHE A 33 -3.26 -0.92 -12.50
CA PHE A 33 -2.67 0.07 -13.40
C PHE A 33 -2.09 -0.61 -14.63
N ASP A 34 -1.85 0.18 -15.67
CA ASP A 34 -1.15 -0.23 -16.89
C ASP A 34 0.23 0.44 -16.96
N GLY A 35 1.13 -0.13 -17.76
CA GLY A 35 2.45 0.44 -18.04
C GLY A 35 3.62 -0.51 -17.75
N PRO A 36 4.86 -0.01 -17.73
CA PRO A 36 6.06 -0.84 -17.55
C PRO A 36 6.20 -1.28 -16.08
N ALA A 37 5.50 -2.35 -15.72
CA ALA A 37 5.39 -2.83 -14.35
C ALA A 37 6.74 -3.08 -13.65
N ASP A 38 7.73 -3.58 -14.40
CA ASP A 38 9.09 -3.82 -13.89
C ASP A 38 9.83 -2.53 -13.54
N ASP A 39 9.74 -1.51 -14.38
CA ASP A 39 10.37 -0.21 -14.15
C ASP A 39 9.69 0.53 -13.00
N ILE A 40 8.35 0.50 -12.96
CA ILE A 40 7.56 1.07 -11.87
C ILE A 40 7.92 0.41 -10.54
N TYR A 41 8.03 -0.91 -10.51
CA TYR A 41 8.47 -1.66 -9.33
C TYR A 41 9.89 -1.29 -8.92
N ALA A 42 10.83 -1.31 -9.86
CA ALA A 42 12.23 -1.03 -9.63
C ALA A 42 12.42 0.36 -9.01
N THR A 43 11.84 1.37 -9.64
CA THR A 43 11.93 2.76 -9.20
C THR A 43 11.25 2.98 -7.85
N LEU A 44 10.09 2.35 -7.61
CA LEU A 44 9.39 2.44 -6.32
C LEU A 44 10.23 1.86 -5.17
N VAL A 45 10.80 0.67 -5.38
CA VAL A 45 11.64 0.00 -4.37
C VAL A 45 12.89 0.81 -4.06
N VAL A 46 13.56 1.35 -5.08
CA VAL A 46 14.75 2.20 -4.90
C VAL A 46 14.38 3.47 -4.14
N ARG A 47 13.35 4.18 -4.58
CA ARG A 47 12.90 5.42 -3.92
C ARG A 47 12.54 5.22 -2.45
N LEU A 48 11.80 4.15 -2.14
CA LEU A 48 11.48 3.80 -0.75
C LEU A 48 12.71 3.39 0.05
N HIS A 49 13.75 2.82 -0.57
CA HIS A 49 14.99 2.50 0.12
C HIS A 49 15.73 3.73 0.64
N HIS A 50 15.68 4.83 -0.12
CA HIS A 50 16.30 6.11 0.24
C HIS A 50 15.41 6.97 1.15
N THR A 51 14.21 6.48 1.51
CA THR A 51 13.31 7.19 2.40
C THR A 51 13.62 6.86 3.86
N VAL A 52 14.11 7.85 4.63
CA VAL A 52 14.53 7.69 6.05
C VAL A 52 13.43 7.09 6.95
N ALA A 53 12.15 7.30 6.62
CA ALA A 53 11.03 6.74 7.37
C ALA A 53 10.92 5.21 7.28
N PHE A 54 11.52 4.58 6.27
CA PHE A 54 11.37 3.16 5.97
C PHE A 54 12.72 2.48 5.76
N GLN A 55 13.06 1.54 6.65
CA GLN A 55 14.25 0.72 6.52
C GLN A 55 13.96 -0.47 5.59
N SER A 56 14.69 -0.57 4.48
CA SER A 56 14.57 -1.72 3.57
C SER A 56 15.05 -2.99 4.27
N THR A 57 14.27 -4.06 4.20
CA THR A 57 14.67 -5.37 4.77
C THR A 57 14.87 -6.43 3.71
N ASP A 58 13.83 -6.77 2.97
CA ASP A 58 13.83 -7.92 2.06
C ASP A 58 13.19 -7.54 0.72
N ARG A 59 13.78 -8.02 -0.38
CA ARG A 59 13.34 -7.71 -1.74
C ARG A 59 13.26 -9.00 -2.56
N TRP A 60 12.20 -9.10 -3.34
CA TRP A 60 11.91 -10.21 -4.25
C TRP A 60 11.58 -9.67 -5.65
N LYS A 61 11.35 -10.55 -6.62
CA LYS A 61 10.93 -10.18 -7.98
C LYS A 61 9.59 -9.42 -8.03
N SER A 62 8.73 -9.71 -7.05
CA SER A 62 7.33 -9.33 -7.04
C SER A 62 6.88 -8.83 -5.66
N ALA A 63 7.79 -8.53 -4.75
CA ALA A 63 7.44 -8.01 -3.43
C ALA A 63 8.61 -7.28 -2.78
N ALA A 64 8.30 -6.28 -1.98
CA ALA A 64 9.28 -5.58 -1.15
C ALA A 64 8.71 -5.37 0.26
N ASP A 65 9.50 -5.76 1.26
CA ASP A 65 9.24 -5.51 2.67
C ASP A 65 10.13 -4.37 3.17
N PHE A 66 9.55 -3.52 4.00
CA PHE A 66 10.21 -2.46 4.73
C PHE A 66 9.82 -2.52 6.21
N LYS A 67 10.64 -1.91 7.05
CA LYS A 67 10.35 -1.67 8.47
C LYS A 67 10.18 -0.18 8.73
N THR A 68 9.23 0.15 9.58
CA THR A 68 9.16 1.47 10.20
C THR A 68 10.36 1.68 11.14
N GLN A 69 10.53 2.91 11.64
CA GLN A 69 11.59 3.22 12.63
C GLN A 69 11.47 2.42 13.93
N ILE A 70 10.28 1.93 14.27
CA ILE A 70 10.04 1.08 15.44
C ILE A 70 10.12 -0.43 15.12
N GLY A 71 10.49 -0.79 13.89
CA GLY A 71 10.76 -2.17 13.48
C GLY A 71 9.54 -2.98 13.00
N THR A 72 8.34 -2.39 12.97
CA THR A 72 7.13 -3.04 12.44
C THR A 72 7.15 -3.09 10.91
N LYS A 73 6.68 -4.18 10.32
CA LYS A 73 6.80 -4.45 8.89
C LYS A 73 5.60 -3.93 8.09
N LEU A 74 5.90 -3.39 6.92
CA LEU A 74 4.94 -3.04 5.89
C LEU A 74 5.55 -3.32 4.51
N GLY A 75 4.74 -3.35 3.46
CA GLY A 75 5.27 -3.62 2.15
C GLY A 75 4.21 -3.70 1.07
N PHE A 76 4.63 -4.17 -0.09
CA PHE A 76 3.71 -4.44 -1.19
C PHE A 76 4.14 -5.64 -2.02
N THR A 77 3.16 -6.24 -2.68
CA THR A 77 3.32 -7.31 -3.67
C THR A 77 2.86 -6.81 -5.03
N LEU A 78 3.61 -7.08 -6.09
CA LEU A 78 3.26 -6.80 -7.48
C LEU A 78 2.91 -8.12 -8.20
N THR A 79 1.70 -8.19 -8.75
CA THR A 79 1.28 -9.21 -9.72
C THR A 79 1.23 -8.58 -11.10
N ARG A 80 1.92 -9.21 -12.06
CA ARG A 80 1.84 -8.84 -13.47
C ARG A 80 0.69 -9.63 -14.06
N GLU A 81 -0.35 -8.93 -14.53
CA GLU A 81 -1.52 -9.54 -15.14
C GLU A 81 -1.33 -9.63 -16.66
N ALA A 82 -2.25 -10.30 -17.35
CA ALA A 82 -2.23 -10.35 -18.81
C ALA A 82 -2.49 -8.95 -19.41
N GLU A 83 -2.17 -8.80 -20.70
CA GLU A 83 -2.50 -7.60 -21.49
C GLU A 83 -1.82 -6.29 -21.03
N GLY A 84 -0.69 -6.39 -20.31
CA GLY A 84 0.08 -5.21 -19.87
C GLY A 84 -0.50 -4.50 -18.64
N SER A 85 -1.54 -5.08 -18.04
CA SER A 85 -2.10 -4.63 -16.77
C SER A 85 -1.32 -5.22 -15.58
N SER A 86 -1.36 -4.55 -14.44
CA SER A 86 -0.67 -4.96 -13.23
C SER A 86 -1.45 -4.61 -11.97
N ARG A 87 -1.21 -5.40 -10.93
CA ARG A 87 -1.85 -5.26 -9.63
C ARG A 87 -0.82 -5.14 -8.53
N LEU A 88 -0.89 -4.07 -7.74
CA LEU A 88 -0.03 -3.85 -6.59
C LEU A 88 -0.86 -3.84 -5.30
N GLU A 89 -0.53 -4.75 -4.38
CA GLU A 89 -1.24 -4.93 -3.12
C GLU A 89 -0.37 -4.44 -1.96
N VAL A 90 -0.86 -3.44 -1.21
CA VAL A 90 -0.15 -2.86 -0.07
C VAL A 90 -0.66 -3.46 1.25
N TYR A 91 0.27 -3.95 2.06
CA TYR A 91 -0.01 -4.63 3.33
C TYR A 91 0.80 -4.04 4.48
N PHE A 92 0.29 -4.24 5.70
CA PHE A 92 0.86 -3.71 6.94
C PHE A 92 0.71 -4.73 8.05
N GLU A 93 1.72 -4.97 8.86
CA GLU A 93 1.53 -5.67 10.13
C GLU A 93 0.51 -4.94 11.02
N PRO A 94 -0.22 -5.66 11.90
CA PRO A 94 -1.24 -5.08 12.76
C PRO A 94 -0.75 -3.92 13.64
N ASP A 95 0.54 -3.90 13.97
CA ASP A 95 1.15 -2.98 14.92
C ASP A 95 1.76 -1.74 14.25
N VAL A 96 1.73 -1.65 12.92
CA VAL A 96 2.14 -0.43 12.20
C VAL A 96 1.21 0.72 12.60
N ASP A 97 1.75 1.84 13.05
CA ASP A 97 0.95 2.99 13.47
C ASP A 97 0.21 3.65 12.29
N GLY A 98 -0.88 4.35 12.58
CA GLY A 98 -1.73 4.94 11.55
C GLY A 98 -1.02 5.98 10.68
N ASN A 99 -0.03 6.70 11.20
CA ASN A 99 0.70 7.70 10.42
C ASN A 99 1.63 7.02 9.40
N SER A 100 2.42 6.03 9.85
CA SER A 100 3.29 5.25 8.96
C SER A 100 2.51 4.54 7.85
N ARG A 101 1.31 4.00 8.15
CA ARG A 101 0.43 3.41 7.13
C ARG A 101 0.05 4.42 6.06
N VAL A 102 -0.43 5.59 6.49
CA VAL A 102 -0.92 6.62 5.57
C VAL A 102 0.22 7.20 4.72
N LEU A 103 1.38 7.47 5.32
CA LEU A 103 2.56 7.95 4.61
C LEU A 103 3.01 6.94 3.55
N PHE A 104 3.11 5.66 3.90
CA PHE A 104 3.50 4.62 2.95
C PHE A 104 2.47 4.47 1.82
N LEU A 105 1.18 4.44 2.15
CA LEU A 105 0.09 4.40 1.15
C LEU A 105 0.17 5.57 0.18
N ARG A 106 0.41 6.76 0.71
CA ARG A 106 0.49 8.00 -0.06
C ARG A 106 1.72 8.00 -0.96
N TYR A 107 2.86 7.58 -0.45
CA TYR A 107 4.10 7.46 -1.22
C TYR A 107 3.91 6.52 -2.43
N VAL A 108 3.36 5.33 -2.19
CA VAL A 108 3.06 4.35 -3.26
C VAL A 108 2.05 4.93 -4.25
N HIS A 109 1.01 5.60 -3.75
CA HIS A 109 0.00 6.22 -4.61
C HIS A 109 0.60 7.27 -5.53
N ASP A 110 1.32 8.24 -4.98
CA ASP A 110 1.88 9.36 -5.74
C ASP A 110 2.90 8.84 -6.78
N HIS A 111 3.69 7.81 -6.45
CA HIS A 111 4.57 7.15 -7.41
C HIS A 111 3.81 6.49 -8.57
N LEU A 112 2.74 5.74 -8.28
CA LEU A 112 1.92 5.13 -9.33
C LEU A 112 1.23 6.20 -10.20
N MET A 113 0.71 7.27 -9.60
CA MET A 113 0.09 8.37 -10.34
C MET A 113 1.07 9.11 -11.26
N GLN A 114 2.37 9.11 -10.94
CA GLN A 114 3.41 9.74 -11.76
C GLN A 114 3.91 8.85 -12.90
N HIS A 115 3.99 7.53 -12.67
CA HIS A 115 4.73 6.62 -13.55
C HIS A 115 3.86 5.56 -14.26
N ALA A 116 2.62 5.36 -13.84
CA ALA A 116 1.71 4.37 -14.40
C ALA A 116 0.53 5.03 -15.13
N GLN A 117 -0.22 4.23 -15.88
CA GLN A 117 -1.43 4.64 -16.59
C GLN A 117 -2.67 3.96 -15.99
N ASN A 118 -3.85 4.55 -16.19
CA ASN A 118 -5.13 3.99 -15.77
C ASN A 118 -5.16 3.51 -14.30
N VAL A 119 -4.51 4.26 -13.41
CA VAL A 119 -4.36 3.88 -12.00
C VAL A 119 -5.71 3.91 -11.30
N ALA A 120 -6.18 2.73 -10.91
CA ALA A 120 -7.36 2.53 -10.10
C ALA A 120 -6.97 2.10 -8.68
N ARG A 121 -7.33 2.90 -7.68
CA ARG A 121 -7.13 2.59 -6.25
C ARG A 121 -8.39 1.92 -5.69
N LEU A 122 -8.27 0.68 -5.24
CA LEU A 122 -9.32 -0.08 -4.58
C LEU A 122 -9.02 -0.23 -3.09
N ARG A 123 -9.82 0.43 -2.26
CA ARG A 123 -9.72 0.37 -0.79
C ARG A 123 -10.47 -0.84 -0.27
N ARG A 124 -9.82 -1.66 0.56
CA ARG A 124 -10.46 -2.79 1.27
C ARG A 124 -10.92 -2.35 2.65
N TYR A 125 -12.22 -2.48 2.92
CA TYR A 125 -12.82 -2.11 4.21
C TYR A 125 -13.09 -3.36 5.04
N PHE A 126 -13.07 -3.22 6.37
CA PHE A 126 -13.14 -4.34 7.30
C PHE A 126 -14.19 -4.08 8.38
N CYS A 127 -14.80 -5.14 8.92
CA CYS A 127 -15.63 -5.00 10.11
C CYS A 127 -14.76 -4.65 11.32
N GLY A 128 -15.05 -3.53 11.98
CA GLY A 128 -14.34 -3.09 13.19
C GLY A 128 -14.80 -3.76 14.48
N ASP A 129 -15.82 -4.61 14.43
CA ASP A 129 -16.37 -5.27 15.61
C ASP A 129 -15.61 -6.54 15.97
N LYS A 130 -14.84 -6.50 17.06
CA LYS A 130 -14.03 -7.65 17.54
C LYS A 130 -14.85 -8.89 17.90
N LYS A 131 -16.16 -8.75 18.10
CA LYS A 131 -17.08 -9.85 18.42
C LYS A 131 -17.77 -10.45 17.19
N CYS A 132 -17.51 -9.92 16.00
CA CYS A 132 -18.10 -10.37 14.75
C CYS A 132 -17.24 -11.47 14.11
N ASP A 133 -17.87 -12.47 13.51
CA ASP A 133 -17.14 -13.54 12.80
C ASP A 133 -16.36 -13.00 11.58
N ALA A 134 -16.92 -12.01 10.87
CA ALA A 134 -16.20 -11.22 9.85
C ALA A 134 -15.17 -10.21 10.40
N PHE A 135 -14.81 -10.21 11.69
CA PHE A 135 -13.76 -9.32 12.19
C PHE A 135 -12.44 -9.57 11.45
N GLY A 136 -11.82 -8.50 10.94
CA GLY A 136 -10.58 -8.61 10.16
C GLY A 136 -10.75 -9.19 8.75
N GLN A 137 -11.97 -9.59 8.35
CA GLN A 137 -12.28 -10.02 6.98
C GLN A 137 -12.69 -8.82 6.12
N ALA A 138 -12.19 -8.79 4.88
CA ALA A 138 -12.48 -7.70 3.97
C ALA A 138 -13.94 -7.77 3.49
N PHE A 139 -14.63 -6.63 3.50
CA PHE A 139 -15.95 -6.48 2.91
C PHE A 139 -15.85 -6.63 1.39
N GLY A 140 -16.40 -7.75 0.87
CA GLY A 140 -16.19 -8.17 -0.53
C GLY A 140 -17.05 -7.46 -1.57
N ASP A 141 -18.16 -6.83 -1.18
CA ASP A 141 -19.12 -6.25 -2.13
C ASP A 141 -18.67 -4.87 -2.65
N GLN A 142 -17.81 -4.89 -3.67
CA GLN A 142 -17.25 -3.69 -4.30
C GLN A 142 -18.33 -2.80 -4.93
N ALA A 143 -19.43 -3.37 -5.44
CA ALA A 143 -20.53 -2.60 -6.00
C ALA A 143 -21.24 -1.77 -4.92
N LYS A 144 -21.46 -2.34 -3.72
CA LYS A 144 -21.99 -1.59 -2.58
C LYS A 144 -21.03 -0.51 -2.08
N ILE A 145 -19.72 -0.78 -2.06
CA ILE A 145 -18.71 0.23 -1.72
C ILE A 145 -18.78 1.39 -2.72
N ALA A 146 -18.73 1.11 -4.02
CA ALA A 146 -18.79 2.12 -5.08
C ALA A 146 -20.07 2.96 -4.98
N LYS A 147 -21.23 2.31 -4.80
CA LYS A 147 -22.51 3.00 -4.60
C LYS A 147 -22.52 3.88 -3.35
N ALA A 148 -21.88 3.45 -2.27
CA ALA A 148 -21.82 4.22 -1.02
C ALA A 148 -20.84 5.41 -1.09
N LEU A 149 -19.83 5.36 -1.96
CA LEU A 149 -18.87 6.44 -2.23
C LEU A 149 -19.31 7.42 -3.33
N ALA A 150 -20.25 7.01 -4.20
CA ALA A 150 -20.78 7.88 -5.25
C ALA A 150 -21.41 9.17 -4.68
N PRO A 151 -21.52 10.25 -5.48
CA PRO A 151 -22.21 11.48 -5.05
C PRO A 151 -23.62 11.19 -4.50
N GLY A 152 -23.91 11.66 -3.29
CA GLY A 152 -25.18 11.38 -2.58
C GLY A 152 -25.25 10.00 -1.90
N GLY A 153 -24.17 9.21 -1.97
CA GLY A 153 -24.03 7.93 -1.26
C GLY A 153 -23.94 8.11 0.27
N ARG A 154 -24.17 7.01 1.00
CA ARG A 154 -24.25 7.04 2.48
C ARG A 154 -22.89 7.14 3.18
N GLY A 155 -21.77 7.02 2.46
CA GLY A 155 -20.42 6.99 3.04
C GLY A 155 -20.12 5.80 3.95
N LYS A 156 -21.03 4.81 4.01
CA LYS A 156 -20.93 3.62 4.84
C LYS A 156 -21.63 2.42 4.22
N VAL A 157 -21.11 1.25 4.49
CA VAL A 157 -21.77 -0.04 4.28
C VAL A 157 -22.07 -0.69 5.63
N PHE A 158 -22.76 -1.82 5.65
CA PHE A 158 -23.07 -2.55 6.88
C PHE A 158 -22.49 -3.96 6.77
N CYS A 159 -21.86 -4.43 7.84
CA CYS A 159 -21.37 -5.79 7.92
C CYS A 159 -22.56 -6.77 7.78
N PRO A 160 -22.51 -7.76 6.88
CA PRO A 160 -23.60 -8.72 6.71
C PRO A 160 -23.82 -9.60 7.95
N ASP A 161 -22.78 -9.84 8.74
CA ASP A 161 -22.83 -10.79 9.87
C ASP A 161 -23.36 -10.14 11.15
N CYS A 162 -22.86 -8.95 11.50
CA CYS A 162 -23.24 -8.26 12.76
C CYS A 162 -24.11 -7.01 12.55
N GLY A 163 -24.37 -6.60 11.31
CA GLY A 163 -25.16 -5.42 10.98
C GLY A 163 -24.53 -4.07 11.35
N LYS A 164 -23.32 -4.04 11.94
CA LYS A 164 -22.64 -2.80 12.33
C LYS A 164 -22.17 -2.01 11.11
N PRO A 165 -22.16 -0.66 11.19
CA PRO A 165 -21.69 0.18 10.10
C PRO A 165 -20.17 0.04 9.91
N ILE A 166 -19.75 -0.04 8.66
CA ILE A 166 -18.36 0.07 8.20
C ILE A 166 -18.26 1.41 7.48
N LEU A 167 -17.54 2.36 8.08
CA LEU A 167 -17.34 3.70 7.52
C LEU A 167 -16.35 3.63 6.36
N LEU A 168 -16.70 4.24 5.23
CA LEU A 168 -15.82 4.28 4.05
C LEU A 168 -14.91 5.51 4.04
N ARG A 169 -15.26 6.55 4.79
CA ARG A 169 -14.36 7.64 5.14
C ARG A 169 -13.86 7.41 6.57
N ASP A 170 -12.78 6.65 6.69
CA ASP A 170 -12.12 6.38 7.95
C ASP A 170 -10.94 7.35 8.18
N VAL A 171 -10.29 7.25 9.34
CA VAL A 171 -9.13 8.09 9.68
C VAL A 171 -7.98 7.92 8.68
N ILE A 172 -7.86 6.77 8.02
CA ILE A 172 -6.84 6.54 6.99
C ILE A 172 -7.15 7.37 5.76
N GLU A 173 -8.39 7.34 5.26
CA GLU A 173 -8.80 8.14 4.11
C GLU A 173 -8.75 9.65 4.39
N GLU A 174 -9.19 10.09 5.57
CA GLU A 174 -9.10 11.50 5.99
C GLU A 174 -7.65 12.00 6.00
N LYS A 175 -6.74 11.24 6.62
CA LYS A 175 -5.32 11.60 6.65
C LYS A 175 -4.69 11.52 5.26
N PHE A 176 -5.07 10.53 4.45
CA PHE A 176 -4.56 10.36 3.09
C PHE A 176 -4.87 11.57 2.19
N GLU A 177 -6.03 12.21 2.37
CA GLU A 177 -6.43 13.43 1.66
C GLU A 177 -5.80 14.70 2.23
N SER A 178 -5.30 14.65 3.47
CA SER A 178 -4.83 15.84 4.20
C SER A 178 -3.61 16.50 3.54
N PRO A 179 -3.55 17.85 3.50
CA PRO A 179 -2.38 18.57 2.99
C PRO A 179 -1.10 18.26 3.77
N ALA A 180 -1.21 18.02 5.08
CA ALA A 180 -0.06 17.72 5.93
C ALA A 180 0.65 16.42 5.50
N VAL A 181 -0.10 15.36 5.23
CA VAL A 181 0.46 14.10 4.73
C VAL A 181 1.07 14.27 3.35
N LYS A 182 0.42 15.06 2.47
CA LYS A 182 0.96 15.35 1.13
C LYS A 182 2.32 16.03 1.20
N GLU A 183 2.45 17.04 2.06
CA GLU A 183 3.70 17.76 2.23
C GLU A 183 4.78 16.87 2.84
N GLN A 184 4.44 16.08 3.87
CA GLN A 184 5.39 15.13 4.47
C GLN A 184 5.93 14.12 3.45
N VAL A 185 5.07 13.56 2.58
CA VAL A 185 5.52 12.63 1.54
C VAL A 185 6.36 13.35 0.48
N ARG A 186 6.02 14.59 0.13
CA ARG A 186 6.81 15.39 -0.79
C ARG A 186 8.22 15.62 -0.26
N GLU A 187 8.35 16.00 1.01
CA GLU A 187 9.65 16.16 1.69
C GLU A 187 10.47 14.86 1.65
N MET A 188 9.82 13.71 1.89
CA MET A 188 10.45 12.39 1.79
C MET A 188 10.94 12.06 0.38
N GLN A 189 10.23 12.51 -0.66
CA GLN A 189 10.61 12.27 -2.05
C GLN A 189 11.75 13.19 -2.51
N THR A 190 11.87 14.39 -1.93
CA THR A 190 12.92 15.36 -2.28
C THR A 190 14.21 15.20 -1.47
N GLY A 191 14.15 14.62 -0.27
CA GLY A 191 15.31 14.46 0.62
C GLY A 191 16.18 13.22 0.36
N GLY A 192 15.94 12.49 -0.74
CA GLY A 192 16.63 11.24 -1.08
C GLY A 192 17.73 11.36 -2.15
N ASP A 193 18.05 12.58 -2.59
CA ASP A 193 19.14 12.90 -3.53
C ASP A 193 20.47 13.19 -2.81
#